data_AF-A0A348VZG9-F1
#
_entry.id   AF-A0A348VZG9-F1
#
_cell.length_a   1.000
_cell.length_b   1.000
_cell.length_c   1.000
_cell.angle_alpha   90.00
_cell.angle_beta   90.00
_cell.angle_gamma   90.00
#
_symmetry.space_group_name_H-M   'P 1'
#
loop_
_entity.id
_entity.type
_entity.pdbx_description
1 polymer ?
#
loop_
_entity_poly.entity_id
_entity_poly.type
_entity_poly.pdbx_seq_one_letter_code
_entity_poly.pdbx_strand_id
1 'polypeptide(L)'
;MIQLERSMEKKWIFQKNISSSKLIEVYVKVINETKDVDKEIIKSKLKKDNAYKGRSSQGSLSTMGVRFSQMCFYMFGYKSGNSVFVPSQTTINMINKTSVVNKNMLVNLFALQYPHPYSKTPDDFVIYAGRLMIKLLTEERINQKLYIDEMIWFLPFIKTINEKSYNELIESILEYRELNYFEKMKLFSSVDNYVEVFANCLHEINYYFITIFKGFDVLETISDAKHNDGKLFKFKHGKTETYRTDRICKNINNSGYIKLNDSLIEAAELLINNFSPFDKPTTMADKYVFSKEDWISDLYENELIKYLNTIFPDYNKQREIINAISTMTYMSKYSSVDGKDFEKALKPVFELFREILNVEIISGAGDTDLLCSIEDITIQSGLDNIYKINVDGKSRKSSTNLNPIRLVRHLKIHSSKYCIVVAPRFSRGTILDISNLPVVLITADSLARYCSKECFSSDDSFADYTSINEIIINNLGKDITPLVDKLTMNRYGINI
;
A
#
# COMPACT_ATOMS: atom_id res chain seq x y z
N MET A 1 4.97 27.58 21.99
CA MET A 1 4.29 26.77 20.96
C MET A 1 5.13 26.63 19.69
N ILE A 2 5.12 25.45 19.05
CA ILE A 2 5.86 25.10 17.83
C ILE A 2 5.47 26.03 16.67
N GLN A 3 6.49 26.53 15.98
CA GLN A 3 6.32 27.45 14.86
C GLN A 3 6.04 26.65 13.58
N LEU A 4 4.85 26.86 12.99
CA LEU A 4 4.40 26.19 11.77
C LEU A 4 3.91 27.23 10.77
N GLU A 5 4.33 27.10 9.53
CA GLU A 5 3.90 27.92 8.41
C GLU A 5 2.49 27.47 7.98
N ARG A 6 1.47 28.26 8.31
CA ARG A 6 0.07 27.90 8.07
C ARG A 6 -0.47 28.64 6.85
N SER A 7 -0.65 27.93 5.74
CA SER A 7 -1.33 28.46 4.56
C SER A 7 -2.03 27.34 3.77
N MET A 8 -2.80 27.72 2.75
CA MET A 8 -3.44 26.76 1.85
C MET A 8 -2.43 25.99 0.99
N GLU A 9 -1.31 26.62 0.65
CA GLU A 9 -0.23 26.10 -0.18
C GLU A 9 0.79 25.30 0.62
N LYS A 10 0.87 25.52 1.94
CA LYS A 10 1.87 24.93 2.83
C LYS A 10 1.24 23.97 3.83
N LYS A 11 0.49 23.00 3.31
CA LYS A 11 -0.07 21.90 4.11
C LYS A 11 -0.20 20.61 3.31
N TRP A 12 -0.19 19.47 4.00
CA TRP A 12 -0.70 18.24 3.43
C TRP A 12 -2.23 18.14 3.58
N ILE A 13 -2.87 17.31 2.74
CA ILE A 13 -4.33 17.25 2.61
C ILE A 13 -4.86 15.82 2.66
N PHE A 14 -6.08 15.66 3.16
CA PHE A 14 -6.84 14.42 3.02
C PHE A 14 -7.87 14.51 1.89
N GLN A 15 -8.03 13.43 1.13
CA GLN A 15 -9.07 13.37 0.11
C GLN A 15 -10.47 13.32 0.72
N LYS A 16 -11.42 14.07 0.11
CA LYS A 16 -12.73 14.39 0.69
C LYS A 16 -13.91 14.20 -0.28
N ASN A 17 -14.05 13.00 -0.86
CA ASN A 17 -15.13 12.67 -1.82
C ASN A 17 -16.21 11.72 -1.26
N ILE A 18 -15.85 10.78 -0.38
CA ILE A 18 -16.74 9.87 0.37
C ILE A 18 -16.33 9.90 1.85
N SER A 19 -17.29 10.05 2.75
CA SER A 19 -17.03 9.97 4.20
C SER A 19 -17.65 8.76 4.89
N SER A 20 -18.47 7.98 4.18
CA SER A 20 -19.16 6.80 4.74
C SER A 20 -18.35 5.53 4.48
N SER A 21 -17.95 4.82 5.53
CA SER A 21 -17.29 3.51 5.45
C SER A 21 -18.11 2.49 4.66
N LYS A 22 -19.42 2.41 4.91
CA LYS A 22 -20.34 1.54 4.14
C LYS A 22 -20.32 1.83 2.64
N LEU A 23 -20.28 3.11 2.25
CA LEU A 23 -20.17 3.46 0.83
C LEU A 23 -18.80 3.10 0.25
N ILE A 24 -17.73 3.22 1.04
CA ILE A 24 -16.38 2.79 0.66
C ILE A 24 -16.36 1.27 0.42
N GLU A 25 -16.86 0.48 1.37
CA GLU A 25 -16.94 -0.98 1.26
C GLU A 25 -17.67 -1.41 -0.01
N VAL A 26 -18.86 -0.86 -0.24
CA VAL A 26 -19.65 -1.19 -1.43
C VAL A 26 -18.94 -0.75 -2.71
N TYR A 27 -18.30 0.42 -2.70
CA TYR A 27 -17.58 0.92 -3.87
C TYR A 27 -16.40 0.03 -4.24
N VAL A 28 -15.58 -0.35 -3.26
CA VAL A 28 -14.42 -1.21 -3.47
C VAL A 28 -14.85 -2.64 -3.84
N LYS A 29 -15.92 -3.15 -3.24
CA LYS A 29 -16.52 -4.44 -3.63
C LYS A 29 -17.01 -4.42 -5.08
N VAL A 30 -17.71 -3.36 -5.50
CA VAL A 30 -18.19 -3.23 -6.88
C VAL A 30 -17.02 -3.22 -7.85
N ILE A 31 -15.97 -2.42 -7.59
CA ILE A 31 -14.78 -2.38 -8.46
C ILE A 31 -14.10 -3.75 -8.54
N ASN A 32 -13.97 -4.43 -7.39
CA ASN A 32 -13.36 -5.75 -7.32
C ASN A 32 -14.17 -6.80 -8.10
N GLU A 33 -15.49 -6.74 -8.04
CA GLU A 33 -16.38 -7.69 -8.73
C GLU A 33 -16.57 -7.40 -10.22
N THR A 34 -16.64 -6.14 -10.63
CA THR A 34 -16.83 -5.79 -12.04
C THR A 34 -15.63 -6.17 -12.88
N LYS A 35 -14.46 -6.32 -12.25
CA LYS A 35 -13.17 -6.52 -12.94
C LYS A 35 -12.94 -5.50 -14.06
N ASP A 36 -13.63 -4.36 -13.96
CA ASP A 36 -13.70 -3.27 -14.92
C ASP A 36 -13.91 -1.97 -14.14
N VAL A 37 -13.14 -0.93 -14.45
CA VAL A 37 -13.33 0.41 -13.84
C VAL A 37 -14.05 1.42 -14.72
N ASP A 38 -14.68 0.96 -15.79
CA ASP A 38 -15.58 1.80 -16.56
C ASP A 38 -16.56 2.45 -15.59
N LYS A 39 -16.48 3.78 -15.58
CA LYS A 39 -17.25 4.63 -14.68
C LYS A 39 -18.75 4.43 -14.91
N GLU A 40 -19.18 4.05 -16.11
CA GLU A 40 -20.57 3.70 -16.44
C GLU A 40 -20.99 2.36 -15.83
N ILE A 41 -20.13 1.33 -15.87
CA ILE A 41 -20.40 0.02 -15.28
C ILE A 41 -20.44 0.13 -13.75
N ILE A 42 -19.42 0.76 -13.14
CA ILE A 42 -19.38 1.02 -11.69
C ILE A 42 -20.64 1.79 -11.27
N LYS A 43 -20.99 2.87 -11.98
CA LYS A 43 -22.19 3.67 -11.67
C LYS A 43 -23.46 2.84 -11.77
N SER A 44 -23.60 2.02 -12.81
CA SER A 44 -24.77 1.18 -13.02
C SER A 44 -24.93 0.14 -11.92
N LYS A 45 -23.85 -0.51 -11.50
CA LYS A 45 -23.86 -1.50 -10.42
C LYS A 45 -24.11 -0.86 -9.06
N LEU A 46 -23.48 0.28 -8.76
CA LEU A 46 -23.76 1.03 -7.53
C LEU A 46 -25.20 1.54 -7.45
N LYS A 47 -25.83 1.89 -8.59
CA LYS A 47 -27.26 2.22 -8.62
C LYS A 47 -28.12 0.99 -8.33
N LYS A 48 -27.80 -0.15 -8.95
CA LYS A 48 -28.49 -1.43 -8.72
C LYS A 48 -28.42 -1.84 -7.24
N ASP A 49 -27.28 -1.64 -6.60
CA ASP A 49 -27.06 -1.96 -5.19
C ASP A 49 -27.58 -0.88 -4.22
N ASN A 50 -28.31 0.13 -4.73
CA ASN A 50 -28.81 1.30 -3.99
C ASN A 50 -27.72 2.08 -3.22
N ALA A 51 -26.45 1.91 -3.59
CA ALA A 51 -25.29 2.54 -2.98
C ALA A 51 -24.88 3.86 -3.65
N TYR A 52 -25.54 4.25 -4.75
CA TYR A 52 -25.36 5.55 -5.38
C TYR A 52 -26.68 6.26 -5.66
N LYS A 53 -26.89 7.39 -4.99
CA LYS A 53 -27.93 8.38 -5.33
C LYS A 53 -27.26 9.63 -5.88
N GLY A 54 -27.32 9.81 -7.19
CA GLY A 54 -26.82 11.02 -7.84
C GLY A 54 -27.67 12.24 -7.49
N ARG A 55 -27.11 13.44 -7.57
CA ARG A 55 -27.90 14.69 -7.53
C ARG A 55 -28.85 14.81 -8.73
N SER A 56 -28.53 14.12 -9.83
CA SER A 56 -29.40 13.90 -10.99
C SER A 56 -29.69 12.41 -11.16
N SER A 57 -30.78 12.07 -11.86
CA SER A 57 -31.15 10.69 -12.22
C SER A 57 -30.06 9.98 -13.04
N GLN A 58 -29.32 10.72 -13.88
CA GLN A 58 -28.20 10.20 -14.66
C GLN A 58 -26.93 9.97 -13.83
N GLY A 59 -26.65 10.80 -12.82
CA GLY A 59 -25.40 10.77 -12.04
C GLY A 59 -24.22 11.44 -12.76
N SER A 60 -23.02 11.41 -12.16
CA SER A 60 -21.82 12.07 -12.70
C SER A 60 -20.64 11.10 -12.79
N LEU A 61 -20.02 11.02 -13.97
CA LEU A 61 -18.82 10.21 -14.20
C LEU A 61 -17.58 10.78 -13.52
N SER A 62 -17.47 12.12 -13.44
CA SER A 62 -16.39 12.76 -12.68
C SER A 62 -16.42 12.36 -11.21
N THR A 63 -17.62 12.16 -10.64
CA THR A 63 -17.80 11.64 -9.27
C THR A 63 -17.18 10.25 -9.09
N MET A 64 -17.28 9.36 -10.09
CA MET A 64 -16.65 8.03 -10.00
C MET A 64 -15.13 8.14 -10.02
N GLY A 65 -14.56 9.00 -10.87
CA GLY A 65 -13.11 9.19 -10.94
C GLY A 65 -12.50 9.73 -9.63
N VAL A 66 -13.13 10.73 -9.00
CA VAL A 66 -12.62 11.27 -7.73
C VAL A 66 -12.78 10.31 -6.56
N ARG A 67 -13.82 9.46 -6.58
CA ARG A 67 -14.00 8.39 -5.59
C ARG A 67 -12.93 7.31 -5.73
N PHE A 68 -12.63 6.90 -6.96
CA PHE A 68 -11.53 5.98 -7.24
C PHE A 68 -10.18 6.52 -6.74
N SER A 69 -9.87 7.79 -7.05
CA SER A 69 -8.65 8.45 -6.56
C SER A 69 -8.59 8.45 -5.04
N GLN A 70 -9.73 8.64 -4.37
CA GLN A 70 -9.80 8.57 -2.92
C GLN A 70 -9.54 7.17 -2.38
N MET A 71 -10.04 6.12 -3.04
CA MET A 71 -9.79 4.75 -2.61
C MET A 71 -8.30 4.44 -2.69
N CYS A 72 -7.65 4.91 -3.76
CA CYS A 72 -6.21 4.81 -3.87
C CYS A 72 -5.53 5.57 -2.72
N PHE A 73 -5.88 6.83 -2.50
CA PHE A 73 -5.30 7.63 -1.42
C PHE A 73 -5.42 7.01 -0.02
N TYR A 74 -6.54 6.35 0.31
CA TYR A 74 -6.71 5.67 1.60
C TYR A 74 -6.25 4.20 1.59
N MET A 75 -5.31 3.85 0.72
CA MET A 75 -4.63 2.55 0.71
C MET A 75 -5.52 1.34 0.42
N PHE A 76 -6.73 1.52 -0.16
CA PHE A 76 -7.60 0.40 -0.54
C PHE A 76 -7.11 -0.37 -1.78
N GLY A 77 -6.15 0.18 -2.51
CA GLY A 77 -5.59 -0.43 -3.72
C GLY A 77 -5.03 0.64 -4.63
N TYR A 78 -4.59 0.27 -5.81
CA TYR A 78 -3.93 1.19 -6.72
C TYR A 78 -4.29 0.92 -8.17
N LYS A 79 -3.94 1.85 -9.04
CA LYS A 79 -4.08 1.74 -10.49
C LYS A 79 -2.74 1.30 -11.10
N SER A 80 -2.70 0.13 -11.74
CA SER A 80 -1.54 -0.34 -12.50
C SER A 80 -1.47 0.32 -13.89
N GLY A 81 -0.32 0.17 -14.57
CA GLY A 81 -0.02 0.81 -15.87
C GLY A 81 -0.94 0.42 -17.02
N ASN A 82 -1.49 -0.81 -17.01
CA ASN A 82 -2.55 -1.22 -17.95
C ASN A 82 -3.89 -0.63 -17.61
N SER A 83 -3.86 0.34 -16.69
CA SER A 83 -5.02 0.99 -16.22
C SER A 83 -5.78 -0.18 -15.56
N VAL A 84 -5.30 -0.74 -14.44
CA VAL A 84 -6.02 -1.83 -13.75
C VAL A 84 -6.16 -1.52 -12.26
N PHE A 85 -7.34 -1.69 -11.65
CA PHE A 85 -7.41 -1.62 -10.18
C PHE A 85 -6.82 -2.89 -9.57
N VAL A 86 -5.83 -2.73 -8.72
CA VAL A 86 -5.26 -3.82 -7.93
C VAL A 86 -5.67 -3.57 -6.47
N PRO A 87 -6.53 -4.41 -5.89
CA PRO A 87 -6.89 -4.27 -4.48
C PRO A 87 -5.68 -4.59 -3.61
N SER A 88 -5.48 -3.79 -2.56
CA SER A 88 -4.49 -4.08 -1.53
C SER A 88 -4.91 -5.28 -0.68
N GLN A 89 -3.97 -5.89 0.03
CA GLN A 89 -4.28 -7.05 0.88
C GLN A 89 -5.33 -6.72 1.96
N THR A 90 -5.29 -5.52 2.53
CA THR A 90 -6.29 -5.04 3.51
C THR A 90 -7.70 -5.00 2.93
N THR A 91 -7.83 -4.66 1.64
CA THR A 91 -9.11 -4.65 0.93
C THR A 91 -9.63 -6.05 0.69
N ILE A 92 -8.76 -6.96 0.24
CA ILE A 92 -9.12 -8.37 0.05
C ILE A 92 -9.63 -8.95 1.38
N ASN A 93 -8.90 -8.69 2.46
CA ASN A 93 -9.27 -9.12 3.81
C ASN A 93 -10.63 -8.59 4.24
N MET A 94 -10.90 -7.31 3.98
CA MET A 94 -12.18 -6.67 4.30
C MET A 94 -13.34 -7.26 3.49
N ILE A 95 -13.19 -7.43 2.16
CA ILE A 95 -14.25 -7.95 1.28
C ILE A 95 -14.59 -9.40 1.64
N ASN A 96 -13.56 -10.23 1.85
CA ASN A 96 -13.72 -11.66 2.12
C ASN A 96 -14.00 -11.95 3.60
N LYS A 97 -13.90 -10.93 4.47
CA LYS A 97 -14.02 -11.05 5.93
C LYS A 97 -13.06 -12.08 6.53
N THR A 98 -11.86 -12.20 5.96
CA THR A 98 -10.85 -13.19 6.38
C THR A 98 -10.09 -12.75 7.64
N SER A 99 -10.15 -11.47 8.01
CA SER A 99 -9.63 -10.95 9.29
C SER A 99 -10.45 -9.77 9.81
N VAL A 100 -10.07 -9.29 10.99
CA VAL A 100 -10.71 -8.16 11.67
C VAL A 100 -10.55 -6.88 10.84
N VAL A 101 -11.67 -6.32 10.39
CA VAL A 101 -11.70 -5.17 9.47
C VAL A 101 -11.00 -3.94 10.07
N ASN A 102 -11.25 -3.63 11.34
CA ASN A 102 -10.69 -2.44 11.98
C ASN A 102 -9.15 -2.49 12.05
N LYS A 103 -8.53 -3.66 12.30
CA LYS A 103 -7.08 -3.86 12.24
C LYS A 103 -6.50 -3.65 10.83
N ASN A 104 -7.20 -4.10 9.78
CA ASN A 104 -6.79 -3.81 8.40
C ASN A 104 -6.89 -2.31 8.09
N MET A 105 -7.92 -1.63 8.59
CA MET A 105 -8.09 -0.20 8.38
C MET A 105 -7.12 0.65 9.22
N LEU A 106 -6.68 0.14 10.38
CA LEU A 106 -5.54 0.69 11.13
C LEU A 106 -4.26 0.66 10.29
N VAL A 107 -3.99 -0.44 9.57
CA VAL A 107 -2.84 -0.52 8.65
C VAL A 107 -2.94 0.52 7.53
N ASN A 108 -4.12 0.69 6.93
CA ASN A 108 -4.34 1.72 5.91
C ASN A 108 -4.08 3.13 6.45
N LEU A 109 -4.56 3.43 7.66
CA LEU A 109 -4.28 4.69 8.35
C LEU A 109 -2.77 4.87 8.58
N PHE A 110 -2.12 3.84 9.14
CA PHE A 110 -0.70 3.86 9.50
C PHE A 110 0.22 4.11 8.30
N ALA A 111 -0.14 3.56 7.14
CA ALA A 111 0.61 3.68 5.89
C ALA A 111 0.49 5.05 5.20
N LEU A 112 -0.41 5.94 5.64
CA LEU A 112 -0.55 7.26 5.03
C LEU A 112 0.73 8.09 5.18
N GLN A 113 1.27 8.53 4.04
CA GLN A 113 2.50 9.31 3.96
C GLN A 113 2.39 10.50 3.01
N TYR A 114 3.29 11.46 3.17
CA TYR A 114 3.56 12.53 2.22
C TYR A 114 5.06 12.56 1.87
N PRO A 115 5.42 12.65 0.58
CA PRO A 115 4.54 12.71 -0.58
C PRO A 115 3.75 11.41 -0.79
N HIS A 116 2.62 11.51 -1.52
CA HIS A 116 1.73 10.38 -1.79
C HIS A 116 1.51 10.22 -3.30
N PRO A 117 1.54 9.01 -3.89
CA PRO A 117 1.38 8.83 -5.34
C PRO A 117 0.02 9.29 -5.93
N TYR A 118 -0.98 9.52 -5.08
CA TYR A 118 -2.36 9.89 -5.40
C TYR A 118 -2.78 11.22 -4.78
N SER A 119 -1.85 12.00 -4.25
CA SER A 119 -2.09 13.36 -3.79
C SER A 119 -0.95 14.27 -4.18
N LYS A 120 -1.26 15.50 -4.58
CA LYS A 120 -0.24 16.54 -4.72
C LYS A 120 -0.02 17.16 -3.35
N THR A 121 1.22 17.22 -2.94
CA THR A 121 1.66 17.86 -1.70
C THR A 121 2.98 18.56 -2.01
N PRO A 122 3.26 19.74 -1.43
CA PRO A 122 4.53 20.42 -1.68
C PRO A 122 5.73 19.52 -1.34
N ASP A 123 6.81 19.66 -2.11
CA ASP A 123 7.96 18.74 -2.05
C ASP A 123 8.74 18.81 -0.73
N ASP A 124 8.54 19.88 0.06
CA ASP A 124 9.12 20.04 1.39
C ASP A 124 8.42 19.20 2.49
N PHE A 125 7.33 18.51 2.17
CA PHE A 125 6.64 17.60 3.07
C PHE A 125 7.13 16.17 2.89
N VAL A 126 7.81 15.66 3.91
CA VAL A 126 8.40 14.32 3.98
C VAL A 126 8.07 13.74 5.34
N ILE A 127 6.91 13.08 5.44
CA ILE A 127 6.36 12.62 6.71
C ILE A 127 5.44 11.41 6.56
N TYR A 128 5.57 10.43 7.45
CA TYR A 128 4.55 9.41 7.68
C TYR A 128 3.43 9.95 8.57
N ALA A 129 2.51 10.72 7.97
CA ALA A 129 1.43 11.39 8.71
C ALA A 129 0.55 10.40 9.49
N GLY A 130 0.27 9.22 8.91
CA GLY A 130 -0.45 8.14 9.58
C GLY A 130 0.24 7.67 10.85
N ARG A 131 1.54 7.37 10.75
CA ARG A 131 2.36 6.98 11.91
C ARG A 131 2.43 8.07 12.98
N LEU A 132 2.58 9.34 12.59
CA LEU A 132 2.54 10.46 13.54
C LEU A 132 1.21 10.51 14.30
N MET A 133 0.08 10.38 13.59
CA MET A 133 -1.24 10.38 14.21
C MET A 133 -1.40 9.22 15.20
N ILE A 134 -0.98 8.01 14.84
CA ILE A 134 -1.01 6.85 15.75
C ILE A 134 -0.08 7.06 16.94
N LYS A 135 1.11 7.62 16.73
CA LYS A 135 2.05 7.94 17.81
C LYS A 135 1.45 8.93 18.81
N LEU A 136 0.72 9.95 18.34
CA LEU A 136 0.02 10.90 19.22
C LEU A 136 -1.17 10.24 19.95
N LEU A 137 -1.93 9.39 19.28
CA LEU A 137 -3.07 8.70 19.89
C LEU A 137 -2.68 7.56 20.85
N THR A 138 -1.38 7.22 20.92
CA THR A 138 -0.80 6.29 21.90
C THR A 138 0.07 7.01 22.94
N GLU A 139 0.17 8.35 22.88
CA GLU A 139 1.01 9.15 23.78
C GLU A 139 0.30 9.47 25.09
N GLU A 140 0.83 8.93 26.19
CA GLU A 140 0.28 9.11 27.54
C GLU A 140 0.31 10.57 28.01
N ARG A 141 1.35 11.34 27.64
CA ARG A 141 1.49 12.75 28.06
C ARG A 141 0.34 13.64 27.62
N ILE A 142 -0.33 13.30 26.51
CA ILE A 142 -1.53 14.01 26.01
C ILE A 142 -2.81 13.23 26.25
N ASN A 143 -2.78 12.26 27.17
CA ASN A 143 -3.89 11.39 27.55
C ASN A 143 -4.44 10.57 26.37
N GLN A 144 -3.58 10.19 25.42
CA GLN A 144 -3.93 9.33 24.27
C GLN A 144 -5.14 9.86 23.47
N LYS A 145 -5.31 11.18 23.45
CA LYS A 145 -6.41 11.87 22.75
C LYS A 145 -5.95 13.10 22.03
N LEU A 146 -6.64 13.41 20.93
CA LEU A 146 -6.47 14.64 20.16
C LEU A 146 -7.81 15.33 19.99
N TYR A 147 -7.90 16.60 20.37
CA TYR A 147 -9.08 17.42 20.09
C TYR A 147 -9.12 17.84 18.61
N ILE A 148 -10.31 18.05 18.06
CA ILE A 148 -10.48 18.37 16.64
C ILE A 148 -9.75 19.69 16.27
N ASP A 149 -9.79 20.67 17.17
CA ASP A 149 -9.09 21.96 16.99
C ASP A 149 -7.57 21.81 17.05
N GLU A 150 -7.04 20.90 17.88
CA GLU A 150 -5.61 20.55 17.89
C GLU A 150 -5.18 19.95 16.55
N MET A 151 -5.99 19.04 16.01
CA MET A 151 -5.68 18.39 14.74
C MET A 151 -5.60 19.38 13.59
N ILE A 152 -6.55 20.31 13.47
CA ILE A 152 -6.54 21.31 12.38
C ILE A 152 -5.49 22.41 12.59
N TRP A 153 -5.05 22.65 13.83
CA TRP A 153 -4.08 23.70 14.14
C TRP A 153 -2.63 23.25 13.94
N PHE A 154 -2.33 21.99 14.26
CA PHE A 154 -0.97 21.46 14.22
C PHE A 154 -0.71 20.58 13.00
N LEU A 155 -1.49 19.52 12.80
CA LEU A 155 -1.03 18.37 12.00
C LEU A 155 -0.73 18.70 10.53
N PRO A 156 -1.65 19.32 9.75
CA PRO A 156 -1.47 19.54 8.30
C PRO A 156 -0.19 20.30 7.93
N PHE A 157 0.35 21.07 8.86
CA PHE A 157 1.46 22.01 8.62
C PHE A 157 2.82 21.43 9.03
N ILE A 158 2.85 20.22 9.59
CA ILE A 158 4.10 19.53 9.94
C ILE A 158 4.72 18.95 8.67
N LYS A 159 5.84 19.53 8.26
CA LYS A 159 6.58 19.15 7.04
C LYS A 159 7.39 17.87 7.22
N THR A 160 8.13 17.80 8.32
CA THR A 160 8.96 16.66 8.74
C THR A 160 8.87 16.55 10.25
N ILE A 161 9.24 15.39 10.81
CA ILE A 161 9.23 15.20 12.25
C ILE A 161 10.37 14.27 12.68
N ASN A 162 11.01 14.63 13.78
CA ASN A 162 11.97 13.79 14.51
C ASN A 162 11.61 13.80 16.00
N GLU A 163 12.40 13.11 16.82
CA GLU A 163 12.17 13.02 18.26
C GLU A 163 12.13 14.39 18.95
N LYS A 164 13.03 15.31 18.60
CA LYS A 164 13.07 16.66 19.17
C LYS A 164 11.80 17.45 18.83
N SER A 165 11.47 17.56 17.54
CA SER A 165 10.29 18.30 17.10
C SER A 165 8.98 17.64 17.53
N TYR A 166 8.99 16.32 17.76
CA TYR A 166 7.86 15.60 18.33
C TYR A 166 7.64 15.98 19.80
N ASN A 167 8.69 16.05 20.61
CA ASN A 167 8.57 16.52 21.99
C ASN A 167 8.11 17.99 22.05
N GLU A 168 8.63 18.85 21.17
CA GLU A 168 8.15 20.24 21.03
C GLU A 168 6.66 20.29 20.63
N LEU A 169 6.19 19.37 19.77
CA LEU A 169 4.78 19.25 19.41
C LEU A 169 3.92 18.84 20.62
N ILE A 170 4.37 17.89 21.43
CA ILE A 170 3.66 17.46 22.66
C ILE A 170 3.52 18.64 23.63
N GLU A 171 4.61 19.35 23.91
CA GLU A 171 4.59 20.55 24.76
C GLU A 171 3.64 21.61 24.20
N SER A 172 3.64 21.80 22.88
CA SER A 172 2.76 22.76 22.21
C SER A 172 1.29 22.39 22.27
N ILE A 173 0.96 21.10 22.21
CA ILE A 173 -0.42 20.62 22.38
C ILE A 173 -0.87 20.91 23.82
N LEU A 174 -0.03 20.62 24.81
CA LEU A 174 -0.34 20.89 26.22
C LEU A 174 -0.49 22.40 26.48
N GLU A 175 0.42 23.24 25.99
CA GLU A 175 0.32 24.70 26.06
C GLU A 175 -0.96 25.21 25.39
N TYR A 176 -1.34 24.64 24.23
CA TYR A 176 -2.56 25.02 23.52
C TYR A 176 -3.84 24.61 24.28
N ARG A 177 -3.82 23.54 25.08
CA ARG A 177 -4.96 23.11 25.91
C ARG A 177 -5.28 24.09 27.04
N GLU A 178 -4.29 24.81 27.54
CA GLU A 178 -4.46 25.83 28.59
C GLU A 178 -5.15 27.10 28.09
N LEU A 179 -5.17 27.32 26.76
CA LEU A 179 -5.81 28.49 26.16
C LEU A 179 -7.33 28.36 26.12
N ASN A 180 -8.03 29.44 26.47
CA ASN A 180 -9.48 29.51 26.31
C ASN A 180 -9.89 29.71 24.84
N TYR A 181 -11.20 29.65 24.55
CA TYR A 181 -11.71 29.79 23.18
C TYR A 181 -11.25 31.07 22.49
N PHE A 182 -11.25 32.20 23.21
CA PHE A 182 -10.93 33.50 22.62
C PHE A 182 -9.45 33.65 22.31
N GLU A 183 -8.58 33.08 23.14
CA GLU A 183 -7.13 33.04 22.89
C GLU A 183 -6.79 32.18 21.68
N LYS A 184 -7.39 30.99 21.58
CA LYS A 184 -7.29 30.13 20.40
C LYS A 184 -7.83 30.81 19.15
N MET A 185 -8.97 31.52 19.25
CA MET A 185 -9.50 32.30 18.13
C MET A 185 -8.53 33.38 17.66
N LYS A 186 -7.83 34.05 18.58
CA LYS A 186 -6.79 35.02 18.22
C LYS A 186 -5.68 34.34 17.42
N LEU A 187 -5.23 33.16 17.85
CA LEU A 187 -4.25 32.35 17.11
C LEU A 187 -4.75 32.02 15.70
N PHE A 188 -5.96 31.48 15.57
CA PHE A 188 -6.54 31.23 14.24
C PHE A 188 -6.59 32.49 13.39
N SER A 189 -7.10 33.60 13.93
CA SER A 189 -7.26 34.86 13.19
C SER A 189 -5.95 35.56 12.83
N SER A 190 -4.82 35.18 13.46
CA SER A 190 -3.49 35.70 13.14
C SER A 190 -2.91 35.13 11.85
N VAL A 191 -3.51 34.06 11.32
CA VAL A 191 -3.08 33.43 10.07
C VAL A 191 -3.73 34.15 8.88
N ASP A 192 -2.95 34.43 7.85
CA ASP A 192 -3.47 35.00 6.61
C ASP A 192 -4.51 34.06 5.98
N ASN A 193 -5.64 34.63 5.56
CA ASN A 193 -6.78 33.89 5.02
C ASN A 193 -7.28 32.75 5.92
N TYR A 194 -7.16 32.89 7.26
CA TYR A 194 -7.50 31.85 8.23
C TYR A 194 -8.85 31.17 7.99
N VAL A 195 -9.87 31.95 7.59
CA VAL A 195 -11.22 31.42 7.35
C VAL A 195 -11.19 30.31 6.30
N GLU A 196 -10.48 30.51 5.20
CA GLU A 196 -10.37 29.51 4.13
C GLU A 196 -9.50 28.33 4.56
N VAL A 197 -8.34 28.62 5.16
CA VAL A 197 -7.37 27.61 5.65
C VAL A 197 -8.06 26.63 6.60
N PHE A 198 -8.71 27.13 7.65
CA PHE A 198 -9.28 26.29 8.69
C PHE A 198 -10.65 25.73 8.34
N ALA A 199 -11.44 26.40 7.47
CA ALA A 199 -12.62 25.75 6.88
C ALA A 199 -12.21 24.54 6.04
N ASN A 200 -11.12 24.64 5.27
CA ASN A 200 -10.60 23.54 4.47
C ASN A 200 -10.06 22.40 5.34
N CYS A 201 -9.26 22.71 6.37
CA CYS A 201 -8.73 21.72 7.31
C CYS A 201 -9.85 20.97 8.06
N LEU A 202 -10.86 21.68 8.58
CA LEU A 202 -12.02 21.03 9.21
C LEU A 202 -12.76 20.13 8.24
N HIS A 203 -12.95 20.58 7.00
CA HIS A 203 -13.64 19.79 6.00
C HIS A 203 -12.89 18.48 5.71
N GLU A 204 -11.56 18.52 5.63
CA GLU A 204 -10.72 17.34 5.38
C GLU A 204 -10.67 16.41 6.59
N ILE A 205 -10.34 16.95 7.76
CA ILE A 205 -10.10 16.17 8.98
C ILE A 205 -11.43 15.71 9.60
N ASN A 206 -12.28 16.64 10.02
CA ASN A 206 -13.46 16.32 10.83
C ASN A 206 -14.56 15.60 10.01
N TYR A 207 -14.88 16.14 8.83
CA TYR A 207 -16.03 15.68 8.05
C TYR A 207 -15.74 14.44 7.20
N TYR A 208 -14.47 14.13 6.94
CA TYR A 208 -14.07 13.00 6.09
C TYR A 208 -13.14 12.06 6.83
N PHE A 209 -11.90 12.45 7.12
CA PHE A 209 -10.91 11.55 7.72
C PHE A 209 -11.41 10.88 9.02
N ILE A 210 -11.84 11.68 10.01
CA ILE A 210 -12.37 11.15 11.28
C ILE A 210 -13.63 10.31 11.03
N THR A 211 -14.52 10.76 10.15
CA THR A 211 -15.78 10.04 9.86
C THR A 211 -15.52 8.68 9.20
N ILE A 212 -14.54 8.58 8.30
CA ILE A 212 -14.14 7.34 7.62
C ILE A 212 -13.60 6.34 8.64
N PHE A 213 -12.58 6.73 9.41
CA PHE A 213 -11.91 5.82 10.33
C PHE A 213 -12.76 5.49 11.57
N LYS A 214 -13.67 6.38 11.99
CA LYS A 214 -14.75 6.01 12.91
C LYS A 214 -15.70 4.99 12.32
N GLY A 215 -16.08 5.15 11.06
CA GLY A 215 -16.98 4.22 10.36
C GLY A 215 -16.40 2.82 10.19
N PHE A 216 -15.08 2.68 10.26
CA PHE A 216 -14.35 1.39 10.25
C PHE A 216 -13.92 0.93 11.65
N ASP A 217 -14.41 1.59 12.69
CA ASP A 217 -14.12 1.26 14.08
C ASP A 217 -12.62 1.32 14.44
N VAL A 218 -11.88 2.22 13.78
CA VAL A 218 -10.48 2.53 14.09
C VAL A 218 -10.37 3.65 15.13
N LEU A 219 -11.22 4.67 14.98
CA LEU A 219 -11.27 5.84 15.86
C LEU A 219 -12.60 5.91 16.60
N GLU A 220 -12.55 6.33 17.85
CA GLU A 220 -13.72 6.75 18.62
C GLU A 220 -13.77 8.27 18.72
N THR A 221 -14.98 8.82 18.75
CA THR A 221 -15.21 10.26 18.94
C THR A 221 -15.93 10.48 20.25
N ILE A 222 -15.34 11.25 21.16
CA ILE A 222 -15.92 11.53 22.48
C ILE A 222 -16.29 13.02 22.54
N SER A 223 -17.53 13.31 22.92
CA SER A 223 -17.98 14.69 23.10
C SER A 223 -17.41 15.27 24.39
N ASP A 224 -16.99 16.53 24.33
CA ASP A 224 -16.58 17.30 25.48
C ASP A 224 -17.31 18.65 25.47
N ALA A 225 -18.35 18.76 26.32
CA ALA A 225 -19.19 19.95 26.40
C ALA A 225 -18.48 21.16 27.03
N LYS A 226 -17.37 20.93 27.75
CA LYS A 226 -16.62 21.98 28.42
C LYS A 226 -15.44 22.47 27.58
N HIS A 227 -15.00 21.68 26.60
CA HIS A 227 -13.94 22.07 25.69
C HIS A 227 -14.23 23.42 25.04
N ASN A 228 -13.21 24.28 24.97
CA ASN A 228 -13.30 25.62 24.40
C ASN A 228 -14.47 26.45 24.98
N ASP A 229 -14.66 26.42 26.29
CA ASP A 229 -15.73 27.14 26.99
C ASP A 229 -17.15 26.78 26.48
N GLY A 230 -17.31 25.55 25.95
CA GLY A 230 -18.54 25.08 25.33
C GLY A 230 -18.86 25.73 23.97
N LYS A 231 -17.88 26.39 23.34
CA LYS A 231 -18.02 27.05 22.03
C LYS A 231 -17.40 26.22 20.93
N LEU A 232 -17.96 26.41 19.73
CA LEU A 232 -17.48 25.79 18.50
C LEU A 232 -16.70 26.81 17.68
N PHE A 233 -15.57 26.38 17.12
CA PHE A 233 -14.93 27.09 16.04
C PHE A 233 -15.80 27.01 14.79
N LYS A 234 -15.93 28.13 14.07
CA LYS A 234 -16.80 28.24 12.90
C LYS A 234 -16.15 29.07 11.82
N PHE A 235 -15.81 28.42 10.71
CA PHE A 235 -15.18 29.05 9.56
C PHE A 235 -16.07 28.93 8.31
N LYS A 236 -16.23 30.03 7.57
CA LYS A 236 -17.06 30.08 6.36
C LYS A 236 -16.41 29.28 5.23
N HIS A 237 -17.21 28.50 4.49
CA HIS A 237 -16.72 27.63 3.43
C HIS A 237 -17.15 28.12 2.04
N GLY A 238 -16.17 28.58 1.27
CA GLY A 238 -16.37 29.13 -0.08
C GLY A 238 -17.25 30.39 -0.06
N LYS A 239 -17.91 30.67 -1.18
CA LYS A 239 -18.75 31.88 -1.36
C LYS A 239 -20.18 31.71 -0.84
N THR A 240 -20.51 30.57 -0.23
CA THR A 240 -21.87 30.26 0.26
C THR A 240 -22.00 30.53 1.76
N GLU A 241 -23.23 30.63 2.28
CA GLU A 241 -23.51 30.69 3.72
C GLU A 241 -23.38 29.32 4.43
N THR A 242 -22.40 28.52 4.01
CA THR A 242 -22.09 27.24 4.66
C THR A 242 -20.85 27.38 5.51
N TYR A 243 -20.84 26.72 6.67
CA TYR A 243 -19.75 26.80 7.63
C TYR A 243 -19.21 25.40 7.92
N ARG A 244 -17.94 25.35 8.29
CA ARG A 244 -17.30 24.17 8.87
C ARG A 244 -17.01 24.46 10.33
N THR A 245 -17.34 23.48 11.16
CA THR A 245 -17.16 23.58 12.61
C THR A 245 -16.42 22.36 13.15
N ASP A 246 -15.82 22.53 14.32
CA ASP A 246 -15.16 21.48 15.09
C ASP A 246 -16.15 20.64 15.93
N ARG A 247 -17.45 20.72 15.63
CA ARG A 247 -18.46 19.88 16.30
C ARG A 247 -18.14 18.40 16.10
N ILE A 248 -18.32 17.61 17.16
CA ILE A 248 -17.94 16.18 17.15
C ILE A 248 -18.85 15.33 16.26
N CYS A 249 -20.14 15.69 16.16
CA CYS A 249 -21.08 15.05 15.25
C CYS A 249 -22.25 15.99 14.91
N LYS A 250 -23.10 15.61 13.94
CA LYS A 250 -24.19 16.48 13.46
C LYS A 250 -25.25 16.80 14.52
N ASN A 251 -25.48 15.88 15.46
CA ASN A 251 -26.58 15.97 16.44
C ASN A 251 -26.12 16.46 17.82
N ILE A 252 -24.81 16.67 18.01
CA ILE A 252 -24.24 17.16 19.25
C ILE A 252 -23.63 18.52 18.96
N ASN A 253 -24.11 19.56 19.65
CA ASN A 253 -23.68 20.94 19.43
C ASN A 253 -22.44 21.32 20.28
N ASN A 254 -21.55 20.35 20.51
CA ASN A 254 -20.34 20.51 21.29
C ASN A 254 -19.14 19.96 20.49
N SER A 255 -17.95 20.45 20.82
CA SER A 255 -16.70 19.91 20.31
C SER A 255 -16.36 18.59 21.01
N GLY A 256 -15.18 18.07 20.76
CA GLY A 256 -14.70 16.83 21.35
C GLY A 256 -13.33 16.43 20.85
N TYR A 257 -12.97 15.20 21.19
CA TYR A 257 -11.70 14.61 20.83
C TYR A 257 -11.89 13.24 20.21
N ILE A 258 -10.84 12.78 19.55
CA ILE A 258 -10.71 11.40 19.11
C ILE A 258 -9.74 10.63 20.00
N LYS A 259 -9.98 9.33 20.12
CA LYS A 259 -9.03 8.34 20.62
C LYS A 259 -9.02 7.13 19.69
N LEU A 260 -8.01 6.27 19.79
CA LEU A 260 -8.06 4.97 19.16
C LEU A 260 -9.16 4.11 19.80
N ASN A 261 -9.77 3.22 19.02
CA ASN A 261 -10.61 2.17 19.58
C ASN A 261 -9.75 1.30 20.52
N ASP A 262 -10.26 1.01 21.71
CA ASP A 262 -9.49 0.35 22.77
C ASP A 262 -8.99 -1.05 22.33
N SER A 263 -9.72 -1.74 21.44
CA SER A 263 -9.33 -3.04 20.87
C SER A 263 -8.11 -2.97 19.92
N LEU A 264 -7.67 -1.78 19.55
CA LEU A 264 -6.58 -1.55 18.60
C LEU A 264 -5.31 -1.01 19.25
N ILE A 265 -5.32 -0.67 20.54
CA ILE A 265 -4.17 -0.05 21.23
C ILE A 265 -2.93 -0.94 21.12
N GLU A 266 -3.05 -2.22 21.46
CA GLU A 266 -1.92 -3.17 21.38
C GLU A 266 -1.35 -3.27 19.95
N ALA A 267 -2.23 -3.35 18.95
CA ALA A 267 -1.80 -3.41 17.54
C ALA A 267 -1.11 -2.12 17.09
N ALA A 268 -1.60 -0.96 17.53
CA ALA A 268 -1.01 0.34 17.24
C ALA A 268 0.37 0.50 17.88
N GLU A 269 0.54 0.08 19.14
CA GLU A 269 1.82 0.09 19.84
C GLU A 269 2.84 -0.84 19.17
N LEU A 270 2.44 -2.05 18.78
CA LEU A 270 3.29 -2.97 18.01
C LEU A 270 3.79 -2.35 16.71
N LEU A 271 2.91 -1.65 15.97
CA LEU A 271 3.29 -0.95 14.75
C LEU A 271 4.29 0.17 15.03
N ILE A 272 4.06 1.01 16.04
CA ILE A 272 4.94 2.13 16.39
C ILE A 272 6.31 1.65 16.87
N ASN A 273 6.36 0.56 17.63
CA ASN A 273 7.61 -0.02 18.13
C ASN A 273 8.46 -0.62 17.01
N ASN A 274 7.82 -1.14 15.94
CA ASN A 274 8.52 -1.72 14.80
C ASN A 274 8.81 -0.72 13.68
N PHE A 275 8.02 0.36 13.56
CA PHE A 275 8.09 1.33 12.48
C PHE A 275 8.00 2.74 13.03
N SER A 276 9.12 3.46 13.02
CA SER A 276 9.21 4.76 13.63
C SER A 276 8.37 5.80 12.87
N PRO A 277 7.67 6.71 13.57
CA PRO A 277 7.05 7.87 12.92
C PRO A 277 8.07 8.88 12.38
N PHE A 278 9.35 8.74 12.77
CA PHE A 278 10.46 9.62 12.37
C PHE A 278 11.23 9.08 11.16
N ASP A 279 10.87 7.90 10.65
CA ASP A 279 11.43 7.37 9.42
C ASP A 279 11.10 8.30 8.24
N LYS A 280 11.96 8.26 7.23
CA LYS A 280 11.72 8.98 5.98
C LYS A 280 10.81 8.15 5.06
N PRO A 281 9.68 8.69 4.59
CA PRO A 281 8.85 8.03 3.59
C PRO A 281 9.59 7.66 2.32
N THR A 282 9.20 6.53 1.73
CA THR A 282 9.62 6.15 0.38
C THR A 282 9.00 7.12 -0.65
N THR A 283 9.80 7.61 -1.59
CA THR A 283 9.43 8.63 -2.59
C THR A 283 10.03 8.33 -3.96
N MET A 284 9.54 9.02 -5.00
CA MET A 284 10.14 9.00 -6.35
C MET A 284 11.60 9.45 -6.41
N ALA A 285 12.08 10.20 -5.41
CA ALA A 285 13.44 10.71 -5.37
C ALA A 285 14.44 9.67 -4.82
N ASP A 286 13.97 8.58 -4.23
CA ASP A 286 14.85 7.60 -3.63
C ASP A 286 15.58 6.77 -4.70
N LYS A 287 16.87 6.51 -4.45
CA LYS A 287 17.82 5.86 -5.39
C LYS A 287 17.35 4.50 -5.93
N TYR A 288 16.37 3.89 -5.29
CA TYR A 288 15.87 2.55 -5.57
C TYR A 288 14.45 2.52 -6.14
N VAL A 289 13.84 3.69 -6.36
CA VAL A 289 12.55 3.89 -7.00
C VAL A 289 12.80 4.50 -8.38
N PHE A 290 12.50 3.77 -9.45
CA PHE A 290 12.79 4.24 -10.82
C PHE A 290 11.57 4.73 -11.56
N SER A 291 10.40 4.24 -11.17
CA SER A 291 9.12 4.56 -11.77
C SER A 291 8.08 4.84 -10.71
N LYS A 292 6.98 5.48 -11.13
CA LYS A 292 5.84 5.70 -10.25
C LYS A 292 5.19 4.37 -9.87
N GLU A 293 5.23 3.40 -10.78
CA GLU A 293 4.74 2.05 -10.61
C GLU A 293 5.55 1.31 -9.52
N ASP A 294 6.88 1.47 -9.50
CA ASP A 294 7.73 0.92 -8.43
C ASP A 294 7.36 1.52 -7.08
N TRP A 295 7.20 2.84 -7.02
CA TRP A 295 6.82 3.54 -5.79
C TRP A 295 5.48 3.04 -5.25
N ILE A 296 4.49 2.91 -6.13
CA ILE A 296 3.17 2.40 -5.79
C ILE A 296 3.28 0.94 -5.33
N SER A 297 4.01 0.08 -6.04
CA SER A 297 4.17 -1.32 -5.66
C SER A 297 4.84 -1.46 -4.30
N ASP A 298 5.88 -0.68 -4.03
CA ASP A 298 6.59 -0.72 -2.75
C ASP A 298 5.67 -0.25 -1.61
N LEU A 299 4.87 0.79 -1.81
CA LEU A 299 3.96 1.32 -0.78
C LEU A 299 2.74 0.41 -0.52
N TYR A 300 2.07 -0.08 -1.56
CA TYR A 300 0.79 -0.80 -1.44
C TYR A 300 0.92 -2.30 -1.25
N GLU A 301 2.04 -2.89 -1.69
CA GLU A 301 2.30 -4.31 -1.53
C GLU A 301 3.37 -4.49 -0.44
N ASN A 302 4.60 -4.01 -0.66
CA ASN A 302 5.72 -4.35 0.24
C ASN A 302 5.60 -3.75 1.65
N GLU A 303 5.33 -2.45 1.79
CA GLU A 303 5.18 -1.80 3.11
C GLU A 303 3.92 -2.26 3.84
N LEU A 304 2.78 -2.25 3.15
CA LEU A 304 1.48 -2.61 3.73
C LEU A 304 1.48 -4.02 4.33
N ILE A 305 2.12 -4.95 3.63
CA ILE A 305 2.26 -6.34 4.05
C ILE A 305 3.13 -6.48 5.31
N LYS A 306 4.21 -5.68 5.45
CA LYS A 306 5.04 -5.68 6.67
C LYS A 306 4.24 -5.23 7.90
N TYR A 307 3.35 -4.25 7.73
CA TYR A 307 2.45 -3.81 8.79
C TYR A 307 1.45 -4.91 9.18
N LEU A 308 0.81 -5.56 8.18
CA LEU A 308 -0.08 -6.69 8.42
C LEU A 308 0.60 -7.83 9.17
N ASN A 309 1.81 -8.20 8.74
CA ASN A 309 2.65 -9.22 9.37
C ASN A 309 2.96 -8.92 10.85
N THR A 310 3.01 -7.65 11.22
CA THR A 310 3.28 -7.21 12.60
C THR A 310 2.06 -7.41 13.51
N ILE A 311 0.86 -7.11 13.02
CA ILE A 311 -0.37 -7.13 13.84
C ILE A 311 -1.19 -8.42 13.71
N PHE A 312 -0.86 -9.25 12.72
CA PHE A 312 -1.46 -10.55 12.45
C PHE A 312 -0.38 -11.65 12.30
N PRO A 313 0.36 -11.97 13.38
CA PRO A 313 1.46 -12.94 13.30
C PRO A 313 1.02 -14.38 12.96
N ASP A 314 -0.24 -14.76 13.28
CA ASP A 314 -0.79 -16.12 13.12
C ASP A 314 -1.31 -16.46 11.71
N TYR A 315 -1.04 -15.62 10.70
CA TYR A 315 -1.38 -15.87 9.30
C TYR A 315 -0.43 -16.87 8.62
N ASN A 316 -0.12 -18.01 9.26
CA ASN A 316 1.14 -18.74 9.05
C ASN A 316 1.50 -19.03 7.57
N LYS A 317 0.60 -19.64 6.79
CA LYS A 317 0.87 -19.95 5.37
C LYS A 317 0.90 -18.71 4.47
N GLN A 318 -0.02 -17.77 4.67
CA GLN A 318 -0.04 -16.53 3.90
C GLN A 318 1.15 -15.63 4.22
N ARG A 319 1.60 -15.64 5.47
CA ARG A 319 2.78 -14.97 5.98
C ARG A 319 4.05 -15.57 5.39
N GLU A 320 4.15 -16.90 5.29
CA GLU A 320 5.25 -17.56 4.59
C GLU A 320 5.32 -17.13 3.12
N ILE A 321 4.19 -17.16 2.41
CA ILE A 321 4.07 -16.68 1.01
C ILE A 321 4.53 -15.21 0.92
N ILE A 322 3.99 -14.36 1.78
CA ILE A 322 4.33 -12.94 1.88
C ILE A 322 5.81 -12.71 2.13
N ASN A 323 6.38 -13.43 3.09
CA ASN A 323 7.76 -13.24 3.51
C ASN A 323 8.69 -13.74 2.42
N ALA A 324 8.41 -14.88 1.79
CA ALA A 324 9.13 -15.37 0.63
C ALA A 324 9.16 -14.31 -0.47
N ILE A 325 7.99 -13.80 -0.84
CA ILE A 325 7.83 -12.80 -1.89
C ILE A 325 8.53 -11.48 -1.55
N SER A 326 8.27 -10.92 -0.37
CA SER A 326 8.84 -9.64 0.07
C SER A 326 10.35 -9.70 0.25
N THR A 327 10.87 -10.82 0.77
CA THR A 327 12.31 -11.03 0.91
C THR A 327 12.96 -11.14 -0.46
N MET A 328 12.37 -11.89 -1.40
CA MET A 328 12.88 -12.04 -2.75
C MET A 328 12.90 -10.71 -3.52
N THR A 329 11.81 -9.94 -3.50
CA THR A 329 11.75 -8.63 -4.17
C THR A 329 12.74 -7.64 -3.55
N TYR A 330 12.84 -7.60 -2.22
CA TYR A 330 13.81 -6.76 -1.52
C TYR A 330 15.25 -7.17 -1.87
N MET A 331 15.62 -8.44 -1.74
CA MET A 331 16.98 -8.90 -2.02
C MET A 331 17.35 -8.74 -3.50
N SER A 332 16.40 -8.83 -4.42
CA SER A 332 16.66 -8.52 -5.84
C SER A 332 17.18 -7.08 -6.03
N LYS A 333 16.64 -6.12 -5.26
CA LYS A 333 16.95 -4.68 -5.34
C LYS A 333 18.16 -4.28 -4.48
N TYR A 334 18.31 -4.90 -3.30
CA TYR A 334 19.18 -4.42 -2.21
C TYR A 334 20.26 -5.41 -1.74
N SER A 335 20.35 -6.61 -2.31
CA SER A 335 21.34 -7.61 -1.86
C SER A 335 22.80 -7.14 -1.89
N SER A 336 23.61 -7.84 -1.10
CA SER A 336 25.05 -7.75 -1.06
C SER A 336 25.70 -7.90 -2.46
N VAL A 337 26.95 -7.44 -2.58
CA VAL A 337 27.70 -7.48 -3.84
C VAL A 337 27.91 -8.91 -4.35
N ASP A 338 27.95 -9.90 -3.44
CA ASP A 338 28.16 -11.31 -3.77
C ASP A 338 26.88 -12.07 -4.13
N GLY A 339 25.70 -11.45 -4.05
CA GLY A 339 24.44 -11.98 -4.60
C GLY A 339 23.77 -13.13 -3.83
N LYS A 340 24.48 -13.76 -2.89
CA LYS A 340 24.03 -14.97 -2.16
C LYS A 340 22.71 -14.80 -1.40
N ASP A 341 22.44 -13.60 -0.89
CA ASP A 341 21.19 -13.33 -0.17
C ASP A 341 19.98 -13.39 -1.10
N PHE A 342 20.17 -13.05 -2.38
CA PHE A 342 19.09 -13.17 -3.37
C PHE A 342 18.86 -14.62 -3.79
N GLU A 343 19.92 -15.43 -3.94
CA GLU A 343 19.83 -16.86 -4.20
C GLU A 343 19.01 -17.58 -3.11
N LYS A 344 19.32 -17.30 -1.84
CA LYS A 344 18.57 -17.83 -0.69
C LYS A 344 17.11 -17.37 -0.68
N ALA A 345 16.84 -16.14 -1.10
CA ALA A 345 15.48 -15.61 -1.13
C ALA A 345 14.64 -16.15 -2.30
N LEU A 346 15.26 -16.64 -3.38
CA LEU A 346 14.54 -17.23 -4.51
C LEU A 346 13.92 -18.60 -4.18
N LYS A 347 14.62 -19.43 -3.40
CA LYS A 347 14.17 -20.80 -3.11
C LYS A 347 12.74 -20.85 -2.53
N PRO A 348 12.42 -20.10 -1.45
CA PRO A 348 11.07 -20.10 -0.89
C PRO A 348 9.97 -19.68 -1.87
N VAL A 349 10.28 -18.84 -2.86
CA VAL A 349 9.30 -18.42 -3.87
C VAL A 349 9.03 -19.54 -4.88
N PHE A 350 10.06 -20.27 -5.31
CA PHE A 350 9.86 -21.41 -6.22
C PHE A 350 9.16 -22.58 -5.52
N GLU A 351 9.33 -22.74 -4.22
CA GLU A 351 8.57 -23.72 -3.43
C GLU A 351 7.06 -23.39 -3.32
N LEU A 352 6.62 -22.19 -3.75
CA LEU A 352 5.20 -21.84 -3.79
C LEU A 352 4.46 -22.45 -5.00
N PHE A 353 5.16 -23.05 -5.95
CA PHE A 353 4.54 -23.63 -7.14
C PHE A 353 4.08 -25.07 -6.90
N ARG A 354 2.85 -25.38 -7.31
CA ARG A 354 2.20 -26.68 -7.10
C ARG A 354 2.97 -27.83 -7.75
N GLU A 355 3.47 -27.61 -8.95
CA GLU A 355 4.13 -28.62 -9.77
C GLU A 355 5.63 -28.79 -9.43
N ILE A 356 6.17 -27.96 -8.52
CA ILE A 356 7.58 -28.07 -8.12
C ILE A 356 7.71 -29.06 -6.97
N LEU A 357 8.39 -30.17 -7.23
CA LEU A 357 8.59 -31.27 -6.27
C LEU A 357 9.74 -31.00 -5.31
N ASN A 358 10.80 -30.34 -5.79
CA ASN A 358 11.99 -30.06 -5.01
C ASN A 358 12.74 -28.83 -5.57
N VAL A 359 13.33 -28.04 -4.67
CA VAL A 359 14.19 -26.90 -4.99
C VAL A 359 15.49 -27.00 -4.20
N GLU A 360 16.61 -27.16 -4.90
CA GLU A 360 17.94 -27.23 -4.29
C GLU A 360 18.71 -25.95 -4.57
N ILE A 361 19.30 -25.37 -3.52
CA ILE A 361 20.33 -24.33 -3.69
C ILE A 361 21.63 -25.05 -4.02
N ILE A 362 22.14 -24.86 -5.22
CA ILE A 362 23.44 -25.42 -5.64
C ILE A 362 24.52 -24.37 -5.37
N SER A 363 24.34 -23.17 -5.93
CA SER A 363 25.21 -22.00 -5.80
C SER A 363 26.66 -22.23 -6.26
N GLY A 364 27.39 -21.13 -6.50
CA GLY A 364 28.82 -21.13 -6.79
C GLY A 364 29.18 -20.65 -8.19
N ALA A 365 30.41 -20.16 -8.37
CA ALA A 365 30.83 -19.49 -9.60
C ALA A 365 30.75 -20.37 -10.87
N GLY A 366 30.72 -21.69 -10.70
CA GLY A 366 30.65 -22.70 -11.75
C GLY A 366 29.29 -23.35 -11.95
N ASP A 367 28.24 -22.93 -11.24
CA ASP A 367 26.95 -23.60 -11.25
C ASP A 367 25.73 -22.65 -11.23
N THR A 368 24.52 -23.19 -11.36
CA THR A 368 23.24 -22.51 -11.22
C THR A 368 22.94 -22.18 -9.77
N ASP A 369 22.10 -21.18 -9.53
CA ASP A 369 21.77 -20.80 -8.15
C ASP A 369 20.80 -21.80 -7.55
N LEU A 370 19.70 -22.09 -8.26
CA LEU A 370 18.77 -23.16 -7.91
C LEU A 370 18.64 -24.20 -9.01
N LEU A 371 18.42 -25.45 -8.59
CA LEU A 371 17.97 -26.56 -9.43
C LEU A 371 16.58 -26.99 -8.95
N CYS A 372 15.58 -26.91 -9.83
CA CYS A 372 14.21 -27.31 -9.50
C CYS A 372 13.82 -28.57 -10.26
N SER A 373 13.18 -29.51 -9.57
CA SER A 373 12.54 -30.69 -10.18
C SER A 373 11.03 -30.47 -10.26
N ILE A 374 10.45 -30.67 -11.44
CA ILE A 374 9.07 -30.30 -11.75
C ILE A 374 8.33 -31.50 -12.31
N GLU A 375 7.10 -31.69 -11.84
CA GLU A 375 6.15 -32.65 -12.39
C GLU A 375 5.44 -32.07 -13.63
N ASP A 376 5.54 -32.76 -14.76
CA ASP A 376 4.75 -32.51 -15.96
C ASP A 376 3.43 -33.27 -15.86
N ILE A 377 2.41 -32.56 -15.38
CA ILE A 377 1.06 -33.09 -15.18
C ILE A 377 0.36 -33.51 -16.50
N THR A 378 0.96 -33.20 -17.67
CA THR A 378 0.41 -33.57 -18.98
C THR A 378 0.85 -34.95 -19.45
N ILE A 379 1.84 -35.56 -18.78
CA ILE A 379 2.40 -36.88 -19.09
C ILE A 379 1.82 -37.91 -18.10
N GLN A 380 1.53 -39.12 -18.58
CA GLN A 380 1.08 -40.21 -17.71
C GLN A 380 2.11 -40.49 -16.58
N SER A 381 1.59 -40.75 -15.38
CA SER A 381 2.37 -40.93 -14.14
C SER A 381 3.49 -41.97 -14.28
N GLY A 382 4.72 -41.59 -13.95
CA GLY A 382 5.95 -42.40 -14.01
C GLY A 382 7.21 -41.52 -14.00
N LEU A 383 8.42 -42.09 -13.95
CA LEU A 383 9.68 -41.32 -13.89
C LEU A 383 9.87 -40.32 -15.06
N ASP A 384 9.22 -40.57 -16.19
CA ASP A 384 9.28 -39.71 -17.38
C ASP A 384 8.44 -38.42 -17.26
N ASN A 385 7.63 -38.29 -16.19
CA ASN A 385 6.87 -37.08 -15.92
C ASN A 385 7.67 -36.02 -15.14
N ILE A 386 8.93 -36.28 -14.77
CA ILE A 386 9.77 -35.33 -14.02
C ILE A 386 10.84 -34.73 -14.92
N TYR A 387 10.95 -33.41 -14.93
CA TYR A 387 12.04 -32.70 -15.60
C TYR A 387 12.69 -31.67 -14.68
N LYS A 388 13.92 -31.27 -15.03
CA LYS A 388 14.69 -30.29 -14.27
C LYS A 388 14.74 -28.94 -14.98
N ILE A 389 14.78 -27.87 -14.20
CA ILE A 389 15.07 -26.52 -14.68
C ILE A 389 16.14 -25.87 -13.82
N ASN A 390 16.86 -24.93 -14.40
CA ASN A 390 17.80 -24.08 -13.67
C ASN A 390 17.14 -22.73 -13.36
N VAL A 391 17.43 -22.17 -12.20
CA VAL A 391 17.08 -20.79 -11.85
C VAL A 391 18.35 -20.04 -11.45
N ASP A 392 18.55 -18.85 -12.02
CA ASP A 392 19.69 -17.97 -11.73
C ASP A 392 19.16 -16.57 -11.33
N GLY A 393 19.57 -16.11 -10.16
CA GLY A 393 19.22 -14.83 -9.56
C GLY A 393 20.27 -13.77 -9.86
N LYS A 394 19.85 -12.67 -10.49
CA LYS A 394 20.69 -11.50 -10.69
C LYS A 394 20.18 -10.30 -9.91
N SER A 395 20.92 -9.93 -8.87
CA SER A 395 20.70 -8.67 -8.16
C SER A 395 20.93 -7.46 -9.07
N ARG A 396 20.41 -6.30 -8.67
CA ARG A 396 20.52 -5.03 -9.42
C ARG A 396 21.93 -4.67 -9.90
N LYS A 397 22.99 -5.04 -9.16
CA LYS A 397 24.39 -4.75 -9.52
C LYS A 397 24.95 -5.71 -10.58
N SER A 398 24.33 -6.88 -10.74
CA SER A 398 24.80 -7.97 -11.61
C SER A 398 23.88 -8.21 -12.82
N SER A 399 22.66 -7.65 -12.84
CA SER A 399 21.66 -7.89 -13.89
C SER A 399 22.03 -7.34 -15.28
N THR A 400 23.05 -6.47 -15.37
CA THR A 400 23.60 -6.00 -16.64
C THR A 400 24.70 -6.91 -17.21
N ASN A 401 25.26 -7.80 -16.38
CA ASN A 401 26.40 -8.67 -16.74
C ASN A 401 25.96 -10.14 -16.72
N LEU A 402 25.04 -10.49 -17.62
CA LEU A 402 24.67 -11.89 -17.82
C LEU A 402 25.77 -12.58 -18.63
N ASN A 403 26.08 -13.84 -18.29
CA ASN A 403 26.96 -14.68 -19.11
C ASN A 403 26.13 -15.83 -19.71
N PRO A 404 25.60 -15.69 -20.94
CA PRO A 404 24.71 -16.68 -21.54
C PRO A 404 25.39 -18.03 -21.78
N ILE A 405 26.68 -18.02 -22.14
CA ILE A 405 27.47 -19.25 -22.35
C ILE A 405 27.54 -20.07 -21.05
N ARG A 406 27.71 -19.38 -19.92
CA ARG A 406 27.71 -20.00 -18.59
C ARG A 406 26.37 -20.69 -18.30
N LEU A 407 25.26 -20.02 -18.58
CA LEU A 407 23.91 -20.58 -18.36
C LEU A 407 23.70 -21.85 -19.19
N VAL A 408 24.05 -21.84 -20.47
CA VAL A 408 23.94 -23.00 -21.36
C VAL A 408 24.80 -24.16 -20.88
N ARG A 409 25.99 -23.89 -20.35
CA ARG A 409 26.85 -24.93 -19.76
C ARG A 409 26.18 -25.56 -18.53
N HIS A 410 25.57 -24.78 -17.65
CA HIS A 410 24.88 -25.30 -16.46
C HIS A 410 23.67 -26.15 -16.83
N LEU A 411 22.96 -25.82 -17.91
CA LEU A 411 21.87 -26.66 -18.42
C LEU A 411 22.37 -28.05 -18.85
N LYS A 412 23.52 -28.11 -19.51
CA LYS A 412 24.13 -29.38 -19.92
C LYS A 412 24.59 -30.21 -18.72
N ILE A 413 25.16 -29.57 -17.69
CA ILE A 413 25.62 -30.25 -16.46
C ILE A 413 24.45 -30.93 -15.75
N HIS A 414 23.32 -30.24 -15.62
CA HIS A 414 22.16 -30.73 -14.87
C HIS A 414 21.10 -31.45 -15.71
N SER A 415 21.31 -31.54 -17.04
CA SER A 415 20.33 -32.05 -18.00
C SER A 415 18.97 -31.34 -17.88
N SER A 416 19.01 -30.03 -17.66
CA SER A 416 17.82 -29.20 -17.44
C SER A 416 17.21 -28.72 -18.76
N LYS A 417 15.88 -28.61 -18.79
CA LYS A 417 15.09 -28.25 -19.98
C LYS A 417 15.33 -26.80 -20.44
N TYR A 418 15.42 -25.88 -19.49
CA TYR A 418 15.72 -24.46 -19.71
C TYR A 418 16.17 -23.78 -18.42
N CYS A 419 16.63 -22.52 -18.54
CA CYS A 419 17.00 -21.67 -17.42
C CYS A 419 16.04 -20.49 -17.27
N ILE A 420 15.59 -20.21 -16.06
CA ILE A 420 14.88 -18.97 -15.72
C ILE A 420 15.87 -18.02 -15.05
N VAL A 421 16.02 -16.81 -15.57
CA VAL A 421 16.81 -15.76 -14.91
C VAL A 421 15.86 -14.79 -14.24
N VAL A 422 15.99 -14.61 -12.93
CA VAL A 422 15.17 -13.69 -12.13
C VAL A 422 16.01 -12.48 -11.72
N ALA A 423 15.51 -11.27 -11.98
CA ALA A 423 16.21 -10.03 -11.64
C ALA A 423 15.24 -8.89 -11.36
N PRO A 424 15.64 -7.77 -10.72
CA PRO A 424 14.75 -6.62 -10.58
C PRO A 424 14.45 -5.94 -11.93
N ARG A 425 15.39 -6.02 -12.89
CA ARG A 425 15.28 -5.41 -14.23
C ARG A 425 16.31 -6.02 -15.19
N PHE A 426 15.98 -5.99 -16.48
CA PHE A 426 16.88 -6.40 -17.56
C PHE A 426 17.25 -5.23 -18.47
N SER A 427 18.48 -5.26 -19.00
CA SER A 427 18.91 -4.31 -20.02
C SER A 427 18.57 -4.83 -21.41
N ARG A 428 18.48 -3.95 -22.41
CA ARG A 428 18.28 -4.36 -23.81
C ARG A 428 19.40 -5.28 -24.31
N GLY A 429 20.64 -5.05 -23.86
CA GLY A 429 21.79 -5.91 -24.18
C GLY A 429 21.57 -7.34 -23.67
N THR A 430 21.17 -7.48 -22.40
CA THR A 430 20.87 -8.78 -21.78
C THR A 430 19.82 -9.58 -22.55
N ILE A 431 18.79 -8.92 -23.08
CA ILE A 431 17.75 -9.57 -23.89
C ILE A 431 18.31 -10.09 -25.21
N LEU A 432 19.21 -9.34 -25.86
CA LEU A 432 19.86 -9.75 -27.09
C LEU A 432 20.84 -10.91 -26.86
N ASP A 433 21.58 -10.88 -25.76
CA ASP A 433 22.61 -11.86 -25.43
C ASP A 433 22.05 -13.28 -25.22
N ILE A 434 20.80 -13.41 -24.80
CA ILE A 434 20.14 -14.72 -24.61
C ILE A 434 19.35 -15.18 -25.84
N SER A 435 19.33 -14.40 -26.92
CA SER A 435 18.52 -14.72 -28.09
C SER A 435 18.89 -16.11 -28.64
N ASN A 436 17.88 -16.93 -28.93
CA ASN A 436 18.01 -18.33 -29.39
C ASN A 436 18.62 -19.31 -28.38
N LEU A 437 18.75 -18.94 -27.11
CA LEU A 437 19.15 -19.87 -26.05
C LEU A 437 17.93 -20.40 -25.29
N PRO A 438 18.01 -21.59 -24.67
CA PRO A 438 16.96 -22.14 -23.82
C PRO A 438 16.93 -21.44 -22.44
N VAL A 439 16.80 -20.12 -22.47
CA VAL A 439 16.83 -19.21 -21.32
C VAL A 439 15.69 -18.22 -21.45
N VAL A 440 15.02 -17.89 -20.34
CA VAL A 440 14.04 -16.81 -20.27
C VAL A 440 14.38 -15.84 -19.15
N LEU A 441 13.94 -14.59 -19.30
CA LEU A 441 14.09 -13.55 -18.27
C LEU A 441 12.73 -13.25 -17.65
N ILE A 442 12.67 -13.09 -16.33
CA ILE A 442 11.47 -12.63 -15.61
C ILE A 442 11.84 -11.69 -14.48
N THR A 443 11.09 -10.60 -14.30
CA THR A 443 11.37 -9.70 -13.18
C THR A 443 10.90 -10.28 -11.84
N ALA A 444 11.66 -10.00 -10.79
CA ALA A 444 11.32 -10.36 -9.42
C ALA A 444 9.92 -9.85 -9.03
N ASP A 445 9.60 -8.60 -9.37
CA ASP A 445 8.30 -8.00 -9.06
C ASP A 445 7.13 -8.66 -9.83
N SER A 446 7.34 -9.09 -11.08
CA SER A 446 6.31 -9.81 -11.85
C SER A 446 6.07 -11.21 -11.31
N LEU A 447 7.13 -11.96 -11.02
CA LEU A 447 7.06 -13.29 -10.39
C LEU A 447 6.36 -13.22 -9.03
N ALA A 448 6.79 -12.27 -8.18
CA ALA A 448 6.19 -11.98 -6.88
C ALA A 448 4.68 -11.74 -6.97
N ARG A 449 4.27 -10.86 -7.90
CA ARG A 449 2.86 -10.51 -8.09
C ARG A 449 2.05 -11.71 -8.53
N TYR A 450 2.55 -12.51 -9.47
CA TYR A 450 1.88 -13.73 -9.91
C TYR A 450 1.70 -14.71 -8.75
N CYS A 451 2.80 -15.07 -8.07
CA CYS A 451 2.76 -16.02 -6.95
C CYS A 451 1.83 -15.53 -5.84
N SER A 452 1.88 -14.25 -5.47
CA SER A 452 1.00 -13.70 -4.44
C SER A 452 -0.48 -13.86 -4.82
N LYS A 453 -0.88 -13.41 -6.02
CA LYS A 453 -2.29 -13.43 -6.41
C LYS A 453 -2.81 -14.86 -6.60
N GLU A 454 -2.03 -15.74 -7.20
CA GLU A 454 -2.38 -17.16 -7.34
C GLU A 454 -2.55 -17.81 -5.96
N CYS A 455 -1.53 -17.76 -5.11
CA CYS A 455 -1.57 -18.43 -3.81
C CYS A 455 -2.72 -17.91 -2.93
N PHE A 456 -3.06 -16.63 -3.02
CA PHE A 456 -4.20 -16.07 -2.26
C PHE A 456 -5.57 -16.34 -2.88
N SER A 457 -5.62 -16.76 -4.15
CA SER A 457 -6.85 -17.09 -4.85
C SER A 457 -7.11 -18.60 -4.93
N SER A 458 -6.09 -19.42 -4.72
CA SER A 458 -6.16 -20.88 -4.71
C SER A 458 -6.55 -21.44 -3.34
N ASP A 459 -7.35 -22.50 -3.31
CA ASP A 459 -7.76 -23.17 -2.07
C ASP A 459 -6.60 -23.86 -1.34
N ASP A 460 -5.57 -24.31 -2.07
CA ASP A 460 -4.39 -24.99 -1.54
C ASP A 460 -3.23 -24.05 -1.20
N SER A 461 -3.37 -22.77 -1.52
CA SER A 461 -2.34 -21.74 -1.36
C SER A 461 -1.04 -22.00 -2.16
N PHE A 462 -1.16 -22.59 -3.34
CA PHE A 462 -0.04 -22.79 -4.28
C PHE A 462 -0.30 -22.08 -5.61
N ALA A 463 0.78 -21.60 -6.21
CA ALA A 463 0.78 -21.03 -7.55
C ALA A 463 0.82 -22.11 -8.63
N ASP A 464 0.13 -21.86 -9.75
CA ASP A 464 0.16 -22.70 -10.94
C ASP A 464 1.45 -22.44 -11.76
N TYR A 465 2.37 -23.41 -11.81
CA TYR A 465 3.56 -23.32 -12.63
C TYR A 465 3.29 -23.73 -14.08
N THR A 466 2.33 -24.60 -14.32
CA THR A 466 2.00 -25.13 -15.66
C THR A 466 1.77 -24.00 -16.65
N SER A 467 1.02 -22.98 -16.25
CA SER A 467 0.74 -21.83 -17.11
C SER A 467 1.95 -20.93 -17.37
N ILE A 468 2.87 -20.82 -16.41
CA ILE A 468 4.16 -20.15 -16.65
C ILE A 468 5.00 -20.99 -17.61
N ASN A 469 5.07 -22.31 -17.41
CA ASN A 469 5.84 -23.23 -18.24
C ASN A 469 5.41 -23.16 -19.72
N GLU A 470 4.11 -23.08 -20.00
CA GLU A 470 3.59 -22.86 -21.35
C GLU A 470 4.09 -21.54 -21.97
N ILE A 471 4.10 -20.45 -21.20
CA ILE A 471 4.67 -19.18 -21.65
C ILE A 471 6.15 -19.33 -21.97
N ILE A 472 6.90 -20.01 -21.09
CA ILE A 472 8.35 -20.23 -21.23
C ILE A 472 8.67 -21.01 -22.51
N ILE A 473 8.06 -22.17 -22.71
CA ILE A 473 8.33 -23.06 -23.85
C ILE A 473 8.10 -22.32 -25.17
N ASN A 474 7.07 -21.47 -25.24
CA ASN A 474 6.74 -20.69 -26.43
C ASN A 474 7.63 -19.44 -26.63
N ASN A 475 8.47 -19.08 -25.66
CA ASN A 475 9.21 -17.81 -25.65
C ASN A 475 10.66 -17.93 -25.16
N LEU A 476 11.31 -19.08 -25.38
CA LEU A 476 12.74 -19.24 -25.14
C LEU A 476 13.56 -18.14 -25.85
N GLY A 477 14.59 -17.65 -25.16
CA GLY A 477 15.46 -16.56 -25.62
C GLY A 477 14.84 -15.17 -25.50
N LYS A 478 13.79 -14.99 -24.67
CA LYS A 478 13.07 -13.71 -24.49
C LYS A 478 12.86 -13.33 -23.02
N ASP A 479 12.52 -12.07 -22.82
CA ASP A 479 11.92 -11.57 -21.58
C ASP A 479 10.42 -11.88 -21.56
N ILE A 480 10.01 -12.75 -20.65
CA ILE A 480 8.61 -13.19 -20.50
C ILE A 480 7.82 -12.33 -19.49
N THR A 481 8.46 -11.35 -18.85
CA THR A 481 7.82 -10.45 -17.87
C THR A 481 6.49 -9.89 -18.38
N PRO A 482 6.38 -9.33 -19.61
CA PRO A 482 5.12 -8.78 -20.09
C PRO A 482 4.02 -9.84 -20.26
N LEU A 483 4.40 -11.08 -20.56
CA LEU A 483 3.47 -12.19 -20.76
C LEU A 483 2.95 -12.73 -19.43
N VAL A 484 3.82 -12.86 -18.42
CA VAL A 484 3.42 -13.25 -17.06
C VAL A 484 2.59 -12.16 -16.40
N ASP A 485 2.94 -10.88 -16.59
CA ASP A 485 2.10 -9.77 -16.16
C ASP A 485 0.74 -9.81 -16.84
N LYS A 486 0.69 -10.04 -18.16
CA LYS A 486 -0.58 -10.19 -18.87
C LYS A 486 -1.39 -11.39 -18.35
N LEU A 487 -0.77 -12.54 -18.08
CA LEU A 487 -1.43 -13.70 -17.49
C LEU A 487 -2.02 -13.35 -16.11
N THR A 488 -1.20 -12.75 -15.25
CA THR A 488 -1.61 -12.29 -13.91
C THR A 488 -2.79 -11.33 -14.02
N MET A 489 -2.72 -10.36 -14.94
CA MET A 489 -3.78 -9.38 -15.15
C MET A 489 -5.04 -10.00 -15.76
N ASN A 490 -4.93 -10.99 -16.64
CA ASN A 490 -6.09 -11.69 -17.18
C ASN A 490 -6.81 -12.53 -16.13
N ARG A 491 -6.07 -13.15 -15.20
CA ARG A 491 -6.64 -13.96 -14.11
C ARG A 491 -7.19 -13.11 -12.96
N TYR A 492 -6.41 -12.11 -12.55
CA TYR A 492 -6.60 -11.36 -11.30
C TYR A 492 -6.66 -9.85 -11.46
N GLY A 493 -6.20 -9.34 -12.60
CA GLY A 493 -6.32 -7.94 -12.94
C GLY A 493 -7.75 -7.55 -13.32
N ILE A 494 -7.95 -6.25 -13.37
CA ILE A 494 -9.21 -5.53 -13.55
C ILE A 494 -8.96 -4.50 -14.64
N ASN A 495 -9.31 -4.72 -15.91
CA ASN A 495 -9.03 -3.75 -16.99
C ASN A 495 -9.69 -2.37 -16.73
N ILE A 496 -9.06 -1.24 -17.08
CA ILE A 496 -9.62 0.15 -17.13
C ILE A 496 -9.93 0.45 -18.59
#